data_AF-A0A4R2CNB4-F1
#
_entry.id   AF-A0A4R2CNB4-F1
#
_cell.length_a   1.000
_cell.length_b   1.000
_cell.length_c   1.000
_cell.angle_alpha   90.00
_cell.angle_beta   90.00
_cell.angle_gamma   90.00
#
_symmetry.space_group_name_H-M   'P 1'
#
loop_
_entity.id
_entity.type
_entity.pdbx_description
1 polymer ?
#
loop_
_entity_poly.entity_id
_entity_poly.type
_entity_poly.pdbx_seq_one_letter_code
_entity_poly.pdbx_strand_id
1 'polypeptide(L)'
;MRTVVITATMIAAAAGLTACTEEQAYCVDLAGYAASAVNVDPQNPADYAKILEDAKKLENSAPAEVKDDWAKIVTIAEKAQKAGTDRVELARLSKETGPAMAAYKSIATHAKDSCKVDVPELN
;
A
#
# COMPACT_ATOMS: atom_id res chain seq x y z
N MET A 1 -17.52 -43.10 -3.52
CA MET A 1 -18.17 -41.87 -3.02
C MET A 1 -17.15 -40.74 -3.13
N ARG A 2 -17.34 -39.82 -4.09
CA ARG A 2 -16.45 -38.67 -4.29
C ARG A 2 -16.97 -37.54 -3.41
N THR A 3 -16.29 -37.30 -2.30
CA THR A 3 -16.57 -36.16 -1.41
C THR A 3 -16.05 -34.90 -2.10
N VAL A 4 -16.95 -34.15 -2.73
CA VAL A 4 -16.68 -32.81 -3.22
C VAL A 4 -16.64 -31.90 -1.99
N VAL A 5 -15.43 -31.55 -1.55
CA VAL A 5 -15.24 -30.47 -0.60
C VAL A 5 -15.50 -29.17 -1.37
N ILE A 6 -16.67 -28.60 -1.14
CA ILE A 6 -16.99 -27.25 -1.60
C ILE A 6 -16.11 -26.31 -0.78
N THR A 7 -14.95 -25.95 -1.31
CA THR A 7 -14.18 -24.81 -0.82
C THR A 7 -15.06 -23.58 -1.02
N ALA A 8 -15.57 -23.04 0.09
CA ALA A 8 -16.28 -21.77 0.11
C ALA A 8 -15.32 -20.67 -0.35
N THR A 9 -15.36 -20.37 -1.65
CA THR A 9 -14.93 -19.08 -2.18
C THR A 9 -15.75 -18.02 -1.46
N MET A 10 -15.16 -17.39 -0.45
CA MET A 10 -15.67 -16.14 0.11
C MET A 10 -15.47 -15.04 -0.93
N ILE A 11 -16.31 -15.06 -1.96
CA ILE A 11 -16.63 -13.85 -2.70
C ILE A 11 -17.65 -13.15 -1.83
N ALA A 12 -17.17 -12.35 -0.87
CA ALA A 12 -18.01 -11.37 -0.20
C ALA A 12 -18.36 -10.30 -1.24
N ALA A 13 -19.39 -10.61 -2.02
CA ALA A 13 -19.99 -9.70 -2.97
C ALA A 13 -20.52 -8.47 -2.22
N ALA A 14 -20.09 -7.31 -2.70
CA ALA A 14 -20.70 -6.01 -2.54
C ALA A 14 -22.25 -6.07 -2.44
N ALA A 15 -22.77 -6.06 -1.21
CA ALA A 15 -24.19 -5.89 -0.94
C ALA A 15 -24.34 -5.22 0.44
N GLY A 16 -24.04 -3.92 0.48
CA GLY A 16 -24.15 -3.11 1.69
C GLY A 16 -23.62 -1.69 1.48
N LEU A 17 -24.12 -0.97 0.46
CA LEU A 17 -23.84 0.46 0.26
C LEU A 17 -24.63 1.30 1.29
N THR A 18 -24.30 1.16 2.56
CA THR A 18 -24.65 2.14 3.60
C THR A 18 -23.35 2.71 4.12
N ALA A 19 -22.90 3.81 3.52
CA ALA A 19 -21.75 4.62 3.88
C ALA A 19 -20.61 3.84 4.56
N CYS A 20 -19.67 3.32 3.77
CA CYS A 20 -18.38 2.87 4.30
C CYS A 20 -17.86 3.96 5.24
N THR A 21 -17.59 3.63 6.50
CA THR A 21 -16.83 4.52 7.36
C THR A 21 -15.51 4.88 6.66
N GLU A 22 -14.92 6.03 6.96
CA GLU A 22 -13.65 6.45 6.33
C GLU A 22 -12.59 5.35 6.39
N GLU A 23 -12.57 4.60 7.50
CA GLU A 23 -11.72 3.42 7.70
C GLU A 23 -12.01 2.27 6.71
N GLN A 24 -13.27 1.96 6.42
CA GLN A 24 -13.63 0.94 5.42
C GLN A 24 -13.24 1.38 4.01
N ALA A 25 -13.39 2.67 3.68
CA ALA A 25 -12.95 3.21 2.40
C ALA A 25 -11.43 3.08 2.23
N TYR A 26 -10.67 3.43 3.28
CA TYR A 26 -9.22 3.20 3.33
C TYR A 26 -8.86 1.74 3.11
N CYS A 27 -9.51 0.80 3.81
CA CYS A 27 -9.23 -0.62 3.67
C CYS A 27 -9.49 -1.16 2.25
N VAL A 28 -10.55 -0.67 1.57
CA VAL A 28 -10.84 -1.03 0.17
C VAL A 28 -9.76 -0.49 -0.77
N ASP A 29 -9.39 0.79 -0.62
CA ASP A 29 -8.33 1.39 -1.41
C ASP A 29 -6.98 0.68 -1.17
N LEU A 30 -6.69 0.28 0.07
CA LEU A 30 -5.48 -0.43 0.44
C LEU A 30 -5.39 -1.82 -0.20
N ALA A 31 -6.51 -2.55 -0.26
CA ALA A 31 -6.58 -3.82 -0.98
C ALA A 31 -6.31 -3.64 -2.47
N GLY A 32 -6.87 -2.57 -3.07
CA GLY A 32 -6.62 -2.20 -4.46
C GLY A 32 -5.15 -1.89 -4.74
N TYR A 33 -4.51 -1.13 -3.85
CA TYR A 33 -3.08 -0.84 -3.90
C TYR A 33 -2.21 -2.09 -3.78
N ALA A 34 -2.50 -2.98 -2.83
CA ALA A 34 -1.76 -4.23 -2.67
C ALA A 34 -1.87 -5.11 -3.92
N ALA A 35 -3.05 -5.18 -4.54
CA ALA A 35 -3.28 -5.93 -5.76
C ALA A 35 -2.63 -5.28 -7.00
N SER A 36 -2.53 -3.94 -7.07
CA SER A 36 -1.87 -3.25 -8.18
C SER A 36 -0.34 -3.35 -8.09
N ALA A 37 0.22 -3.29 -6.88
CA ALA A 37 1.65 -3.27 -6.62
C ALA A 37 2.41 -4.51 -7.16
N VAL A 38 1.76 -5.68 -7.26
CA VAL A 38 2.41 -6.92 -7.74
C VAL A 38 2.87 -6.86 -9.20
N ASN A 39 2.33 -5.95 -10.00
CA ASN A 39 2.66 -5.79 -11.42
C ASN A 39 3.37 -4.45 -11.72
N VAL A 40 3.75 -3.69 -10.68
CA VAL A 40 4.41 -2.38 -10.83
C VAL A 40 5.91 -2.60 -10.97
N ASP A 41 6.51 -2.06 -12.03
CA ASP A 41 7.94 -1.87 -12.09
C ASP A 41 8.31 -0.50 -11.48
N PRO A 42 8.91 -0.44 -10.28
CA PRO A 42 9.28 0.83 -9.66
C PRO A 42 10.39 1.58 -10.43
N GLN A 43 11.03 0.94 -11.42
CA GLN A 43 11.99 1.60 -12.31
C GLN A 43 11.30 2.21 -13.55
N ASN A 44 10.06 1.82 -13.84
CA ASN A 44 9.25 2.42 -14.89
C ASN A 44 8.65 3.75 -14.39
N PRO A 45 8.91 4.90 -15.05
CA PRO A 45 8.42 6.20 -14.60
C PRO A 45 6.90 6.32 -14.49
N ALA A 46 6.14 5.65 -15.38
CA ALA A 46 4.69 5.71 -15.38
C ALA A 46 4.09 4.88 -14.23
N ASP A 47 4.62 3.68 -14.02
CA ASP A 47 4.20 2.81 -12.93
C ASP A 47 4.60 3.42 -11.57
N TYR A 48 5.76 4.06 -11.50
CA TYR A 48 6.21 4.81 -10.34
C TYR A 48 5.31 6.02 -10.02
N ALA A 49 4.94 6.81 -11.03
CA ALA A 49 4.03 7.94 -10.84
C ALA A 49 2.66 7.47 -10.32
N LYS A 50 2.15 6.36 -10.86
CA LYS A 50 0.91 5.75 -10.42
C LYS A 50 0.97 5.26 -8.97
N ILE A 51 2.00 4.50 -8.60
CA ILE A 51 2.10 3.97 -7.22
C ILE A 51 2.30 5.09 -6.19
N LEU A 52 2.94 6.20 -6.58
CA LEU A 52 3.05 7.41 -5.75
C LEU A 52 1.69 8.12 -5.58
N GLU A 53 0.90 8.22 -6.65
CA GLU A 53 -0.45 8.78 -6.58
C GLU A 53 -1.36 7.93 -5.69
N ASP A 54 -1.34 6.61 -5.86
CA ASP A 54 -2.11 5.68 -5.03
C ASP A 54 -1.68 5.78 -3.55
N ALA A 55 -0.38 5.88 -3.26
CA ALA A 55 0.13 6.08 -1.91
C ALA A 55 -0.33 7.40 -1.28
N LYS A 56 -0.42 8.49 -2.06
CA LYS A 56 -0.98 9.78 -1.59
C LYS A 56 -2.47 9.68 -1.30
N LYS A 57 -3.22 8.94 -2.12
CA LYS A 57 -4.64 8.69 -1.86
C LYS A 57 -4.83 7.93 -0.54
N LEU A 58 -3.99 6.93 -0.30
CA LEU A 58 -3.99 6.17 0.95
C LEU A 58 -3.59 7.04 2.14
N GLU A 59 -2.56 7.86 2.03
CA GLU A 59 -2.19 8.83 3.08
C GLU A 59 -3.37 9.72 3.50
N ASN A 60 -4.10 10.25 2.53
CA ASN A 60 -5.21 11.17 2.81
C ASN A 60 -6.37 10.48 3.54
N SER A 61 -6.67 9.24 3.16
CA SER A 61 -7.76 8.42 3.72
C SER A 61 -7.36 7.58 4.93
N ALA A 62 -6.06 7.49 5.22
CA ALA A 62 -5.53 6.64 6.28
C ALA A 62 -6.05 7.05 7.66
N PRO A 63 -6.33 6.05 8.54
CA PRO A 63 -6.62 6.32 9.93
C PRO A 63 -5.35 6.84 10.63
N ALA A 64 -5.54 7.56 11.75
CA ALA A 64 -4.49 8.34 12.41
C ALA A 64 -3.26 7.49 12.80
N GLU A 65 -3.48 6.21 13.10
CA GLU A 65 -2.48 5.23 13.50
C GLU A 65 -1.40 4.99 12.44
N VAL A 66 -1.75 5.08 11.14
CA VAL A 66 -0.83 4.79 10.02
C VAL A 66 -0.68 5.95 9.05
N LYS A 67 -1.36 7.08 9.29
CA LYS A 67 -1.29 8.27 8.43
C LYS A 67 0.13 8.84 8.33
N ASP A 68 0.82 8.95 9.47
CA ASP A 68 2.21 9.42 9.49
C ASP A 68 3.18 8.45 8.80
N ASP A 69 2.87 7.15 8.81
CA ASP A 69 3.67 6.15 8.13
C ASP A 69 3.48 6.23 6.61
N TRP A 70 2.25 6.46 6.14
CA TRP A 70 1.99 6.78 4.74
C TRP A 70 2.70 8.05 4.29
N ALA A 71 2.64 9.12 5.10
CA ALA A 71 3.31 10.38 4.79
C ALA A 71 4.83 10.21 4.62
N LYS A 72 5.47 9.34 5.43
CA LYS A 72 6.89 8.99 5.27
C LYS A 72 7.16 8.28 3.94
N ILE A 73 6.34 7.30 3.57
CA ILE A 73 6.47 6.58 2.30
C ILE A 73 6.34 7.55 1.13
N VAL A 74 5.29 8.38 1.13
CA VAL A 74 5.05 9.40 0.09
C VAL A 74 6.23 10.36 0.00
N THR A 75 6.71 10.89 1.13
CA THR A 75 7.85 11.82 1.15
C THR A 75 9.11 11.20 0.54
N ILE A 76 9.43 9.94 0.87
CA ILE A 76 10.62 9.26 0.33
C ILE A 76 10.43 8.99 -1.16
N ALA A 77 9.23 8.57 -1.57
CA ALA A 77 8.91 8.31 -2.96
C ALA A 77 8.96 9.61 -3.81
N GLU A 78 8.49 10.74 -3.30
CA GLU A 78 8.63 12.04 -3.98
C GLU A 78 10.09 12.46 -4.12
N LYS A 79 10.89 12.30 -3.06
CA LYS A 79 12.33 12.60 -3.13
C LYS A 79 13.04 11.71 -4.15
N ALA A 80 12.70 10.42 -4.22
CA ALA A 80 13.25 9.50 -5.20
C ALA A 80 12.81 9.86 -6.64
N GLN A 81 11.55 10.25 -6.83
CA GLN A 81 11.07 10.77 -8.12
C GLN A 81 11.88 12.00 -8.56
N LYS A 82 12.09 12.93 -7.63
CA LYS A 82 12.84 14.18 -7.88
C LYS A 82 14.33 13.92 -8.14
N ALA A 83 14.93 12.96 -7.46
CA ALA A 83 16.31 12.56 -7.69
C ALA A 83 16.51 11.95 -9.09
N GLY A 84 15.49 11.25 -9.62
CA GLY A 84 15.52 10.67 -10.96
C GLY A 84 16.69 9.71 -11.14
N THR A 85 17.71 10.10 -11.91
CA THR A 85 18.93 9.31 -12.14
C THR A 85 20.16 9.85 -11.40
N ASP A 86 20.00 10.86 -10.54
CA ASP A 86 21.07 11.41 -9.72
C ASP A 86 21.52 10.40 -8.66
N ARG A 87 22.66 9.77 -8.94
CA ARG A 87 23.22 8.71 -8.08
C ARG A 87 23.60 9.21 -6.68
N VAL A 88 23.95 10.49 -6.52
CA VAL A 88 24.33 11.05 -5.22
C VAL A 88 23.09 11.22 -4.35
N GLU A 89 22.01 11.78 -4.91
CA GLU A 89 20.75 11.92 -4.19
C GLU A 89 20.09 10.56 -3.92
N LEU A 90 20.15 9.62 -4.87
CA LEU A 90 19.67 8.25 -4.64
C LEU A 90 20.46 7.53 -3.54
N ALA A 91 21.79 7.70 -3.47
CA ALA A 91 22.61 7.15 -2.38
C ALA A 91 22.36 7.85 -1.04
N ARG A 92 21.90 9.11 -1.05
CA ARG A 92 21.45 9.80 0.17
C ARG A 92 20.12 9.23 0.64
N LEU A 93 19.19 9.00 -0.29
CA LEU A 93 17.87 8.42 -0.03
C LEU A 93 17.94 6.96 0.43
N SER A 94 18.93 6.19 -0.02
CA SER A 94 19.14 4.82 0.45
C SER A 94 19.47 4.73 1.96
N LYS A 95 19.78 5.86 2.61
CA LYS A 95 19.95 5.94 4.07
C LYS A 95 18.63 6.20 4.80
N GLU A 96 17.63 6.73 4.08
CA GLU A 96 16.28 6.99 4.58
C GLU A 96 15.36 5.76 4.42
N THR A 97 15.84 4.68 3.80
CA THR A 97 15.04 3.47 3.53
C THR A 97 14.70 2.67 4.78
N GLY A 98 15.55 2.70 5.82
CA GLY A 98 15.26 2.04 7.10
C GLY A 98 13.95 2.52 7.74
N PRO A 99 13.77 3.84 7.93
CA PRO A 99 12.48 4.42 8.33
C PRO A 99 11.31 4.07 7.39
N ALA A 100 11.53 4.01 6.08
CA ALA A 100 10.50 3.61 5.12
C ALA A 100 10.03 2.16 5.35
N MET A 101 10.97 1.24 5.58
CA MET A 101 10.67 -0.17 5.85
C MET A 101 9.92 -0.35 7.17
N ALA A 102 10.26 0.44 8.20
CA ALA A 102 9.52 0.43 9.46
C ALA A 102 8.08 0.93 9.29
N ALA A 103 7.89 2.03 8.55
CA ALA A 103 6.57 2.56 8.21
C ALA A 103 5.76 1.54 7.39
N TYR A 104 6.39 0.90 6.41
CA TYR A 104 5.75 -0.15 5.62
C TYR A 104 5.29 -1.33 6.48
N LYS A 105 6.13 -1.78 7.42
CA LYS A 105 5.77 -2.85 8.34
C LYS A 105 4.59 -2.48 9.24
N SER A 106 4.54 -1.24 9.71
CA SER A 106 3.41 -0.70 10.49
C SER A 106 2.12 -0.74 9.67
N ILE A 107 2.16 -0.23 8.43
CA ILE A 107 1.05 -0.26 7.48
C ILE A 107 0.62 -1.70 7.20
N ALA A 108 1.55 -2.61 6.92
CA ALA A 108 1.23 -4.02 6.65
C ALA A 108 0.60 -4.71 7.86
N THR A 109 1.06 -4.39 9.09
CA THR A 109 0.47 -4.90 10.33
C THR A 109 -0.97 -4.38 10.48
N HIS A 110 -1.18 -3.08 10.31
CA HIS A 110 -2.52 -2.49 10.33
C HIS A 110 -3.44 -3.05 9.23
N ALA A 111 -2.91 -3.23 8.01
CA ALA A 111 -3.64 -3.83 6.90
C ALA A 111 -4.16 -5.22 7.25
N LYS A 112 -3.31 -6.04 7.88
CA LYS A 112 -3.69 -7.38 8.33
C LYS A 112 -4.67 -7.35 9.50
N ASP A 113 -4.39 -6.54 10.51
CA ASP A 113 -5.12 -6.59 11.77
C ASP A 113 -6.48 -5.88 11.69
N SER A 114 -6.53 -4.70 11.07
CA SER A 114 -7.73 -3.87 10.94
C SER A 114 -8.48 -4.14 9.63
N CYS A 115 -7.78 -4.24 8.51
CA CYS A 115 -8.40 -4.34 7.19
C CYS A 115 -8.57 -5.78 6.66
N LYS A 116 -7.92 -6.78 7.27
CA LYS A 116 -7.84 -8.16 6.75
C LYS A 116 -7.27 -8.25 5.33
N VAL A 117 -6.36 -7.34 4.99
CA VAL A 117 -5.66 -7.27 3.71
C VAL A 117 -4.23 -7.75 3.90
N ASP A 118 -3.81 -8.73 3.11
CA ASP A 118 -2.41 -9.15 3.05
C ASP A 118 -1.65 -8.22 2.09
N VAL A 119 -0.80 -7.38 2.66
CA VAL A 119 0.14 -6.55 1.90
C VAL A 119 1.43 -7.36 1.71
N PRO A 120 1.96 -7.50 0.48
CA PRO A 120 3.18 -8.26 0.23
C PRO A 120 4.33 -7.77 1.12
N GLU A 121 5.06 -8.67 1.76
CA GLU A 121 6.25 -8.27 2.54
C GLU A 121 7.35 -7.79 1.58
N LEU A 122 7.94 -6.64 1.89
CA LEU A 122 9.16 -6.17 1.23
C LEU A 122 10.34 -6.94 1.83
N ASN A 123 10.90 -7.88 1.05
CA ASN A 123 12.10 -8.66 1.40
C ASN A 123 13.38 -7.94 0.98
#